data_AF-A0A662T5S1-F1
#
_entry.id   AF-A0A662T5S1-F1
#
_cell.length_a   1.000
_cell.length_b   1.000
_cell.length_c   1.000
_cell.angle_alpha   90.00
_cell.angle_beta   90.00
_cell.angle_gamma   90.00
#
_symmetry.space_group_name_H-M   'P 1'
#
loop_
_entity.id
_entity.type
_entity.pdbx_description
1 polymer ?
#
loop_
_entity_poly.entity_id
_entity_poly.type
_entity_poly.pdbx_seq_one_letter_code
_entity_poly.pdbx_strand_id
1 'polypeptide(L)'
;MCRILISAGKSSKLYNIYPDLVSSLIKASRYDEYKFRLYGSTSHEDGWGRLNIQALDGSLSISIHKSLRPIYVDKPTIRLAPYPFEEYLENTYIIDFMHSRASSKGMPTNIFSVQPFYATTEEGYKLYLIHNGKVDKEVLADELDISKDSNLYKLYSDSYILTLYIAKIFSGEIKPDIVKNLVKYTSTALNIGVIL
;
A
#
# COMPACT_ATOMS: atom_id res chain seq x y z
N MET A 1 -2.38 6.69 11.73
CA MET A 1 -1.19 6.83 10.87
C MET A 1 -0.61 5.44 10.69
N CYS A 2 -0.46 4.99 9.45
CA CYS A 2 0.07 3.68 9.07
C CYS A 2 1.60 3.72 8.90
N ARG A 3 2.20 2.59 8.53
CA ARG A 3 3.59 2.51 8.06
C ARG A 3 3.66 1.84 6.70
N ILE A 4 4.45 2.42 5.80
CA ILE A 4 4.65 1.92 4.44
C ILE A 4 6.14 1.66 4.21
N LEU A 5 6.43 0.64 3.43
CA LEU A 5 7.74 0.37 2.84
C LEU A 5 7.53 0.14 1.35
N ILE A 6 8.33 0.82 0.54
CA ILE A 6 8.40 0.61 -0.91
C ILE A 6 9.85 0.30 -1.24
N SER A 7 10.10 -0.82 -1.92
CA SER A 7 11.40 -1.18 -2.47
C SER A 7 11.25 -1.46 -3.95
N ALA A 8 12.10 -0.87 -4.78
CA ALA A 8 12.10 -1.10 -6.23
C ALA A 8 13.55 -1.15 -6.73
N GLY A 9 13.88 -2.17 -7.52
CA GLY A 9 15.24 -2.31 -8.05
C GLY A 9 15.60 -3.73 -8.46
N LYS A 10 16.81 -3.89 -9.00
CA LYS A 10 17.39 -5.21 -9.25
C LYS A 10 17.53 -5.98 -7.94
N SER A 11 17.15 -7.26 -7.97
CA SER A 11 17.17 -8.16 -6.81
C SER A 11 18.58 -8.23 -6.20
N SER A 12 19.63 -8.31 -7.02
CA SER A 12 21.03 -8.28 -6.58
C SER A 12 21.42 -7.04 -5.75
N LYS A 13 20.80 -5.88 -6.01
CA LYS A 13 21.05 -4.65 -5.24
C LYS A 13 20.22 -4.61 -3.96
N LEU A 14 18.97 -5.08 -4.02
CA LEU A 14 18.08 -5.08 -2.86
C LEU A 14 18.42 -6.19 -1.85
N TYR A 15 19.01 -7.31 -2.30
CA TYR A 15 19.22 -8.53 -1.51
C TYR A 15 19.81 -8.28 -0.13
N ASN A 16 20.86 -7.46 -0.05
CA ASN A 16 21.57 -7.22 1.20
C ASN A 16 20.85 -6.25 2.16
N ILE A 17 20.07 -5.30 1.63
CA ILE A 17 19.41 -4.27 2.44
C ILE A 17 17.97 -4.65 2.81
N TYR A 18 17.33 -5.49 2.00
CA TYR A 18 15.92 -5.81 2.13
C TYR A 18 15.54 -6.43 3.49
N PRO A 19 16.34 -7.36 4.09
CA PRO A 19 16.02 -7.88 5.41
C PRO A 19 15.95 -6.79 6.48
N ASP A 20 16.85 -5.81 6.42
CA ASP A 20 16.89 -4.70 7.39
C ASP A 20 15.73 -3.73 7.18
N LEU A 21 15.33 -3.47 5.93
CA LEU A 21 14.16 -2.65 5.61
C LEU A 21 12.87 -3.29 6.14
N VAL A 22 12.65 -4.58 5.88
CA VAL A 22 11.45 -5.30 6.36
C VAL A 22 11.46 -5.42 7.89
N SER A 23 12.62 -5.71 8.48
CA SER A 23 12.79 -5.74 9.94
C SER A 23 12.47 -4.39 10.58
N SER A 24 12.91 -3.29 9.95
CA SER A 24 12.62 -1.93 10.40
C SER A 24 11.13 -1.61 10.33
N LEU A 25 10.44 -1.99 9.23
CA LEU A 25 8.99 -1.85 9.13
C LEU A 25 8.28 -2.63 10.24
N ILE A 26 8.67 -3.88 10.49
CA ILE A 26 8.06 -4.73 11.53
C ILE A 26 8.23 -4.10 12.91
N LYS A 27 9.44 -3.63 13.23
CA LYS A 27 9.74 -2.98 14.51
C LYS A 27 8.96 -1.68 14.68
N ALA A 28 8.97 -0.82 13.67
CA ALA A 28 8.22 0.44 13.66
C ALA A 28 6.71 0.21 13.73
N SER A 29 6.20 -0.91 13.20
CA SER A 29 4.79 -1.27 13.30
C SER A 29 4.41 -1.77 14.69
N ARG A 30 5.35 -2.39 15.43
CA ARG A 30 5.11 -2.83 16.80
C ARG A 30 5.19 -1.67 17.80
N TYR A 31 6.15 -0.78 17.61
CA TYR A 31 6.39 0.35 18.49
C TYR A 31 6.82 1.58 17.69
N ASP A 32 5.96 2.59 17.72
CA ASP A 32 6.12 3.83 17.00
C ASP A 32 6.06 5.04 17.95
N GLU A 33 7.21 5.62 18.22
CA GLU A 33 7.34 6.77 19.10
C GLU A 33 6.57 8.00 18.58
N TYR A 34 6.51 8.19 17.27
CA TYR A 34 5.79 9.30 16.68
C TYR A 34 4.28 9.13 16.83
N LYS A 35 3.79 7.89 16.63
CA LYS A 35 2.37 7.58 16.87
C LYS A 35 2.01 7.79 18.35
N PHE A 36 2.89 7.39 19.26
CA PHE A 36 2.65 7.57 20.70
C PHE A 36 2.53 9.04 21.07
N ARG A 37 3.46 9.88 20.61
CA ARG A 37 3.45 11.32 20.89
C ARG A 37 2.20 12.03 20.32
N LEU A 38 1.69 11.58 19.17
CA LEU A 38 0.55 12.22 18.51
C LEU A 38 -0.81 11.68 18.96
N TYR A 39 -0.90 10.40 19.31
CA TYR A 39 -2.18 9.70 19.47
C TYR A 39 -2.26 8.80 20.72
N GLY A 40 -1.21 8.74 21.55
CA GLY A 40 -1.18 7.94 22.78
C GLY A 40 -1.13 6.42 22.56
N SER A 41 -0.97 5.95 21.32
CA SER A 41 -0.86 4.53 20.97
C SER A 41 0.43 4.25 20.22
N THR A 42 1.03 3.07 20.41
CA THR A 42 2.34 2.73 19.86
C THR A 42 2.30 1.75 18.69
N SER A 43 1.28 0.90 18.60
CA SER A 43 1.21 -0.22 17.65
C SER A 43 0.35 0.07 16.42
N HIS A 44 0.67 -0.57 15.29
CA HIS A 44 -0.11 -0.59 14.05
C HIS A 44 -0.68 -1.99 13.86
N GLU A 45 -1.87 -2.23 14.43
CA GLU A 45 -2.38 -3.57 14.70
C GLU A 45 -3.59 -3.99 13.87
N ASP A 46 -4.11 -3.10 13.01
CA ASP A 46 -5.34 -3.31 12.24
C ASP A 46 -5.13 -4.07 10.92
N GLY A 47 -4.08 -4.90 10.88
CA GLY A 47 -3.70 -5.71 9.72
C GLY A 47 -2.49 -5.20 8.94
N TRP A 48 -2.09 -5.97 7.94
CA TRP A 48 -1.04 -5.60 6.99
C TRP A 48 -1.23 -6.29 5.65
N GLY A 49 -0.61 -5.75 4.62
CA GLY A 49 -0.53 -6.44 3.33
C GLY A 49 0.73 -6.10 2.56
N ARG A 50 0.92 -6.86 1.49
CA ARG A 50 2.09 -6.80 0.63
C ARG A 50 1.67 -6.99 -0.82
N LEU A 51 2.19 -6.17 -1.71
CA LEU A 51 2.24 -6.41 -3.15
C LEU A 51 3.70 -6.67 -3.50
N ASN A 52 3.96 -7.78 -4.18
CA ASN A 52 5.27 -8.10 -4.69
C ASN A 52 5.14 -8.40 -6.19
N ILE A 53 5.86 -7.63 -6.99
CA ILE A 53 5.95 -7.76 -8.44
C ILE A 53 7.39 -8.15 -8.76
N GLN A 54 7.56 -9.22 -9.53
CA GLN A 54 8.87 -9.68 -9.98
C GLN A 54 8.86 -9.78 -11.50
N ALA A 55 9.80 -9.09 -12.13
CA ALA A 55 10.07 -9.22 -13.56
C ALA A 55 11.37 -10.02 -13.72
N LEU A 56 11.29 -11.21 -14.31
CA LEU A 56 12.41 -12.12 -14.56
C LEU A 56 12.37 -12.52 -16.03
N ASP A 57 13.40 -12.17 -16.80
CA ASP A 57 13.58 -12.58 -18.20
C ASP A 57 12.32 -12.39 -19.09
N GLY A 58 11.69 -11.22 -18.96
CA GLY A 58 10.46 -10.88 -19.71
C GLY A 58 9.17 -11.49 -19.15
N SER A 59 9.26 -12.36 -18.14
CA SER A 59 8.11 -12.86 -17.39
C SER A 59 7.78 -11.93 -16.22
N LEU A 60 6.50 -11.74 -15.96
CA LEU A 60 6.00 -10.94 -14.84
C LEU A 60 5.19 -11.82 -13.89
N SER A 61 5.48 -11.74 -12.59
CA SER A 61 4.66 -12.33 -11.54
C SER A 61 4.19 -11.26 -10.56
N ILE A 62 2.93 -11.37 -10.12
CA ILE A 62 2.32 -10.47 -9.16
C ILE A 62 1.73 -11.32 -8.04
N SER A 63 2.11 -11.02 -6.79
CA SER A 63 1.52 -11.63 -5.61
C SER A 63 1.01 -10.57 -4.65
N ILE A 64 -0.17 -10.82 -4.08
CA ILE A 64 -0.80 -9.94 -3.10
C ILE A 64 -1.12 -10.74 -1.86
N HIS A 65 -0.66 -10.26 -0.71
CA HIS A 65 -0.97 -10.82 0.59
C HIS A 65 -1.71 -9.78 1.43
N LYS A 66 -2.72 -10.21 2.20
CA LYS A 66 -3.45 -9.39 3.16
C LYS A 66 -3.75 -10.20 4.40
N SER A 67 -3.60 -9.58 5.56
CA SER A 67 -3.87 -10.17 6.87
C SER A 67 -4.54 -9.16 7.78
N LEU A 68 -5.45 -9.65 8.63
CA LEU A 68 -6.02 -8.89 9.75
C LEU A 68 -5.15 -8.94 11.01
N ARG A 69 -4.18 -9.86 11.07
CA ARG A 69 -3.25 -9.92 12.18
C ARG A 69 -2.18 -8.83 12.03
N PRO A 70 -1.58 -8.30 13.10
CA PRO A 70 -0.49 -7.34 12.98
C PRO A 70 0.75 -7.94 12.30
N ILE A 71 1.49 -7.13 11.54
CA ILE A 71 2.69 -7.59 10.81
C ILE A 71 3.78 -8.15 11.72
N TYR A 72 3.89 -7.64 12.95
CA TYR A 72 4.86 -8.12 13.94
C TYR A 72 4.47 -9.43 14.61
N VAL A 73 3.22 -9.86 14.43
CA VAL A 73 2.72 -11.19 14.84
C VAL A 73 2.94 -12.18 13.70
N ASP A 74 2.62 -11.81 12.46
CA ASP A 74 2.80 -12.69 11.28
C ASP A 74 4.26 -12.88 10.88
N LYS A 75 5.10 -11.86 11.07
CA LYS A 75 6.54 -11.87 10.76
C LYS A 75 6.82 -12.40 9.34
N PRO A 76 6.37 -11.68 8.29
CA PRO A 76 6.56 -12.12 6.92
C PRO A 76 8.03 -12.37 6.58
N THR A 77 8.25 -13.24 5.59
CA THR A 77 9.59 -13.56 5.10
C THR A 77 10.37 -12.29 4.75
N ILE A 78 11.52 -12.13 5.41
CA ILE A 78 12.45 -11.00 5.22
C ILE A 78 13.42 -11.22 4.06
N ARG A 79 13.34 -12.36 3.37
CA ARG A 79 14.17 -12.71 2.21
C ARG A 79 13.40 -12.45 0.91
N LEU A 80 14.08 -11.88 -0.08
CA LEU A 80 13.51 -11.64 -1.42
C LEU A 80 13.30 -12.95 -2.19
N ALA A 81 14.16 -13.93 -1.98
CA ALA A 81 14.09 -15.25 -2.59
C ALA A 81 14.39 -16.33 -1.53
N PRO A 82 13.80 -17.54 -1.64
CA PRO A 82 14.10 -18.64 -0.72
C PRO A 82 15.57 -19.06 -0.79
N TYR A 83 16.20 -18.93 -1.96
CA TYR A 83 17.63 -19.21 -2.19
C TYR A 83 18.25 -18.17 -3.13
N PRO A 84 19.48 -17.68 -2.87
CA PRO A 84 20.19 -16.78 -3.77
C PRO A 84 20.78 -17.59 -4.93
N PHE A 85 19.94 -17.95 -5.90
CA PHE A 85 20.47 -18.32 -7.20
C PHE A 85 20.99 -17.03 -7.85
N GLU A 86 22.30 -16.96 -8.11
CA GLU A 86 22.96 -15.77 -8.67
C GLU A 86 22.23 -15.27 -9.92
N GLU A 87 21.87 -16.21 -10.80
CA GLU A 87 21.08 -15.94 -12.00
C GLU A 87 19.74 -15.23 -11.70
N TYR A 88 19.00 -15.72 -10.69
CA TYR A 88 17.76 -15.07 -10.28
C TYR A 88 18.02 -13.66 -9.74
N LEU A 89 19.07 -13.45 -8.94
CA LEU A 89 19.39 -12.14 -8.37
C LEU A 89 19.80 -11.12 -9.44
N GLU A 90 20.53 -11.55 -10.46
CA GLU A 90 21.01 -10.67 -11.53
C GLU A 90 19.92 -10.28 -12.53
N ASN A 91 19.01 -11.21 -12.83
CA ASN A 91 18.00 -11.06 -13.88
C ASN A 91 16.63 -10.63 -13.37
N THR A 92 16.40 -10.62 -12.04
CA THR A 92 15.11 -10.20 -11.48
C THR A 92 15.09 -8.72 -11.10
N TYR A 93 14.10 -7.99 -11.57
CA TYR A 93 13.68 -6.70 -11.02
C TYR A 93 12.49 -6.88 -10.09
N ILE A 94 12.56 -6.30 -8.89
CA ILE A 94 11.52 -6.44 -7.86
C ILE A 94 10.91 -5.08 -7.56
N ILE A 95 9.59 -5.06 -7.40
CA ILE A 95 8.84 -3.97 -6.79
C ILE A 95 8.04 -4.55 -5.63
N ASP A 96 8.29 -4.07 -4.42
CA ASP A 96 7.67 -4.55 -3.18
C ASP A 96 7.05 -3.40 -2.40
N PHE A 97 5.73 -3.46 -2.21
CA PHE A 97 4.96 -2.52 -1.42
C PHE A 97 4.45 -3.26 -0.19
N MET A 98 4.84 -2.82 1.00
CA MET A 98 4.31 -3.33 2.26
C MET A 98 3.61 -2.21 3.02
N HIS A 99 2.45 -2.52 3.60
CA HIS A 99 1.67 -1.57 4.38
C HIS A 99 1.21 -2.21 5.69
N SER A 100 1.61 -1.64 6.83
CA SER A 100 1.09 -1.96 8.15
C SER A 100 0.04 -0.92 8.56
N ARG A 101 -1.15 -1.41 8.90
CA ARG A 101 -2.34 -0.58 9.06
C ARG A 101 -2.55 -0.16 10.51
N ALA A 102 -2.86 1.11 10.69
CA ALA A 102 -3.56 1.63 11.87
C ALA A 102 -4.83 2.33 11.39
N SER A 103 -5.98 1.70 11.63
CA SER A 103 -7.28 2.16 11.15
C SER A 103 -7.61 3.53 11.77
N SER A 104 -8.02 4.46 10.91
CA SER A 104 -8.56 5.73 11.37
C SER A 104 -9.89 5.52 12.07
N LYS A 105 -10.22 6.37 13.05
CA LYS A 105 -11.52 6.33 13.75
C LYS A 105 -12.67 6.36 12.73
N GLY A 106 -13.62 5.45 12.88
CA GLY A 106 -14.80 5.32 12.01
C GLY A 106 -14.55 4.60 10.68
N MET A 107 -13.34 4.09 10.43
CA MET A 107 -13.07 3.26 9.24
C MET A 107 -13.24 1.77 9.53
N PRO A 108 -13.77 0.98 8.58
CA PRO A 108 -14.06 -0.43 8.78
C PRO A 108 -12.80 -1.27 8.98
N THR A 109 -12.77 -2.10 10.02
CA THR A 109 -11.67 -3.05 10.30
C THR A 109 -12.00 -4.43 9.72
N ASN A 110 -11.86 -4.56 8.40
CA ASN A 110 -12.09 -5.80 7.67
C ASN A 110 -10.98 -6.04 6.62
N ILE A 111 -10.96 -7.24 6.03
CA ILE A 111 -9.92 -7.63 5.05
C ILE A 111 -9.97 -6.75 3.79
N PHE A 112 -11.15 -6.26 3.43
CA PHE A 112 -11.35 -5.35 2.29
C PHE A 112 -10.74 -3.97 2.48
N SER A 113 -10.39 -3.62 3.72
CA SER A 113 -9.76 -2.36 4.08
C SER A 113 -8.26 -2.50 4.38
N VAL A 114 -7.71 -3.70 4.21
CA VAL A 114 -6.26 -3.95 4.26
C VAL A 114 -5.67 -3.63 2.89
N GLN A 115 -4.67 -2.74 2.88
CA GLN A 115 -3.91 -2.37 1.69
C GLN A 115 -2.84 -3.42 1.37
N PRO A 116 -2.35 -3.55 0.12
CA PRO A 116 -2.56 -2.66 -1.04
C PRO A 116 -3.96 -2.77 -1.65
N PHE A 117 -4.42 -1.70 -2.25
CA PHE A 117 -5.61 -1.68 -3.09
C PHE A 117 -5.23 -1.71 -4.56
N TYR A 118 -6.16 -2.14 -5.40
CA TYR A 118 -6.00 -2.12 -6.84
C TYR A 118 -7.31 -1.76 -7.52
N ALA A 119 -7.19 -1.17 -8.71
CA ALA A 119 -8.30 -0.79 -9.56
C ALA A 119 -7.84 -0.84 -11.03
N THR A 120 -8.80 -0.89 -11.95
CA THR A 120 -8.52 -0.81 -13.39
C THR A 120 -8.83 0.61 -13.86
N THR A 121 -7.91 1.22 -14.59
CA THR A 121 -8.13 2.53 -15.24
C THR A 121 -9.12 2.42 -16.40
N GLU A 122 -9.64 3.55 -16.89
CA GLU A 122 -10.53 3.56 -18.07
C GLU A 122 -9.84 2.98 -19.33
N GLU A 123 -8.52 3.11 -19.43
CA GLU A 123 -7.70 2.56 -20.52
C GLU A 123 -7.28 1.09 -20.31
N GLY A 124 -7.69 0.47 -19.20
CA GLY A 124 -7.46 -0.95 -18.94
C GLY A 124 -6.18 -1.29 -18.17
N TYR A 125 -5.36 -0.32 -17.78
CA TYR A 125 -4.18 -0.53 -16.93
C TYR A 125 -4.57 -0.93 -15.50
N LYS A 126 -3.76 -1.79 -14.88
CA LYS A 126 -3.94 -2.21 -13.48
C LYS A 126 -3.18 -1.30 -12.54
N LEU A 127 -3.91 -0.43 -11.85
CA LEU A 127 -3.35 0.43 -10.83
C LEU A 127 -3.27 -0.31 -9.49
N TYR A 128 -2.14 -0.20 -8.80
CA TYR A 128 -1.98 -0.61 -7.41
C TYR A 128 -1.58 0.57 -6.53
N LEU A 129 -2.18 0.67 -5.35
CA LEU A 129 -1.99 1.78 -4.42
C LEU A 129 -1.74 1.28 -2.98
N ILE A 130 -0.76 1.88 -2.33
CA ILE A 130 -0.68 1.99 -0.87
C ILE A 130 -0.72 3.48 -0.47
N HIS A 131 -1.29 3.77 0.68
CA HIS A 131 -1.54 5.11 1.18
C HIS A 131 -1.43 5.15 2.71
N ASN A 132 -0.58 6.04 3.22
CA ASN A 132 -0.53 6.41 4.62
C ASN A 132 -1.01 7.84 4.80
N GLY A 133 -2.23 7.97 5.31
CA GLY A 133 -2.90 9.24 5.48
C GLY A 133 -4.40 9.07 5.67
N LYS A 134 -5.12 10.16 5.47
CA LYS A 134 -6.58 10.21 5.47
C LYS A 134 -7.02 11.19 4.41
N VAL A 135 -7.98 10.78 3.59
CA VAL A 135 -8.64 11.64 2.59
C VAL A 135 -10.11 11.80 2.92
N ASP A 136 -10.73 12.82 2.34
CA ASP A 136 -12.16 13.03 2.42
C ASP A 136 -12.89 12.01 1.55
N LYS A 137 -13.29 10.91 2.19
CA LYS A 137 -14.00 9.80 1.56
C LYS A 137 -15.34 10.23 0.97
N GLU A 138 -16.01 11.18 1.62
CA GLU A 138 -17.33 11.64 1.21
C GLU A 138 -17.22 12.44 -0.09
N VAL A 139 -16.31 13.40 -0.14
CA VAL A 139 -16.05 14.17 -1.36
C VAL A 139 -15.58 13.26 -2.51
N LEU A 140 -14.68 12.30 -2.26
CA LEU A 140 -14.23 11.36 -3.30
C LEU A 140 -15.34 10.41 -3.76
N ALA A 141 -16.26 10.02 -2.88
CA ALA A 141 -17.40 9.19 -3.24
C ALA A 141 -18.37 9.97 -4.15
N ASP A 142 -18.62 11.25 -3.84
CA ASP A 142 -19.46 12.12 -4.65
C ASP A 142 -18.86 12.32 -6.06
N GLU A 143 -17.53 12.49 -6.19
CA GLU A 143 -16.81 12.57 -7.49
C GLU A 143 -16.87 11.27 -8.34
N LEU A 144 -17.21 10.16 -7.70
CA LEU A 144 -17.33 8.82 -8.29
C LEU A 144 -18.78 8.37 -8.43
N ASP A 145 -19.76 9.22 -8.10
CA ASP A 145 -21.18 8.89 -8.07
C ASP A 145 -21.49 7.67 -7.16
N ILE A 146 -20.71 7.49 -6.09
CA ILE A 146 -20.88 6.40 -5.11
C ILE A 146 -21.80 6.87 -3.99
N SER A 147 -22.99 6.28 -3.91
CA SER A 147 -23.93 6.55 -2.81
C SER A 147 -23.34 6.18 -1.44
N LYS A 148 -23.53 7.07 -0.45
CA LYS A 148 -23.14 6.89 0.97
C LYS A 148 -23.87 5.72 1.63
N ASP A 149 -25.03 5.35 1.09
CA ASP A 149 -25.80 4.20 1.56
C ASP A 149 -25.36 2.87 0.97
N SER A 150 -24.53 2.89 -0.08
CA SER A 150 -24.06 1.68 -0.74
C SER A 150 -23.17 0.82 0.17
N ASN A 151 -23.20 -0.49 -0.08
CA ASN A 151 -22.29 -1.43 0.58
C ASN A 151 -20.82 -1.09 0.29
N LEU A 152 -20.51 -0.59 -0.91
CA LEU A 152 -19.16 -0.17 -1.27
C LEU A 152 -18.69 0.97 -0.36
N TYR A 153 -19.52 1.99 -0.16
CA TYR A 153 -19.17 3.07 0.77
C TYR A 153 -19.02 2.55 2.20
N LYS A 154 -19.91 1.69 2.69
CA LYS A 154 -19.88 1.23 4.09
C LYS A 154 -18.72 0.26 4.40
N LEU A 155 -18.37 -0.62 3.46
CA LEU A 155 -17.40 -1.70 3.68
C LEU A 155 -15.94 -1.30 3.47
N TYR A 156 -15.67 -0.29 2.64
CA TYR A 156 -14.31 0.04 2.21
C TYR A 156 -13.76 1.29 2.86
N SER A 157 -12.44 1.35 3.03
CA SER A 157 -11.75 2.52 3.59
C SER A 157 -11.74 3.72 2.63
N ASP A 158 -11.46 4.91 3.16
CA ASP A 158 -11.18 6.13 2.39
C ASP A 158 -10.09 5.92 1.33
N SER A 159 -9.05 5.18 1.68
CA SER A 159 -7.92 4.85 0.81
C SER A 159 -8.31 3.92 -0.35
N TYR A 160 -9.36 3.12 -0.19
CA TYR A 160 -9.90 2.33 -1.29
C TYR A 160 -10.67 3.21 -2.28
N ILE A 161 -11.51 4.12 -1.76
CA ILE A 161 -12.23 5.09 -2.61
C ILE A 161 -11.23 5.99 -3.35
N LEU A 162 -10.15 6.41 -2.69
CA LEU A 162 -9.02 7.09 -3.33
C LEU A 162 -8.43 6.28 -4.49
N THR A 163 -8.28 4.97 -4.32
CA THR A 163 -7.74 4.08 -5.38
C THR A 163 -8.64 4.08 -6.61
N LEU A 164 -9.97 4.03 -6.42
CA LEU A 164 -10.93 4.12 -7.51
C LEU A 164 -10.86 5.49 -8.20
N TYR A 165 -10.76 6.57 -7.42
CA TYR A 165 -10.66 7.92 -7.97
C TYR A 165 -9.38 8.12 -8.79
N ILE A 166 -8.24 7.65 -8.27
CA ILE A 166 -6.97 7.71 -9.02
C ILE A 166 -7.07 6.92 -10.32
N ALA A 167 -7.68 5.74 -10.31
CA ALA A 167 -7.87 4.94 -11.53
C ALA A 167 -8.76 5.63 -12.57
N LYS A 168 -9.75 6.44 -12.15
CA LYS A 168 -10.58 7.26 -13.05
C LYS A 168 -9.79 8.38 -13.73
N ILE A 169 -8.82 8.98 -13.03
CA ILE A 169 -8.10 10.16 -13.55
C ILE A 169 -6.74 9.85 -14.18
N PHE A 170 -6.21 8.64 -14.01
CA PHE A 170 -4.96 8.20 -14.63
C PHE A 170 -5.22 7.54 -15.99
N SER A 171 -4.59 8.08 -17.03
CA SER A 171 -4.67 7.63 -18.42
C SER A 171 -3.32 7.04 -18.85
N GLY A 172 -3.00 5.84 -18.37
CA GLY A 172 -1.77 5.11 -18.72
C GLY A 172 -0.44 5.69 -18.21
N GLU A 173 -0.44 6.89 -17.63
CA GLU A 173 0.75 7.55 -17.11
C GLU A 173 0.49 8.22 -15.74
N ILE A 174 1.47 8.09 -14.84
CA ILE A 174 1.46 8.75 -13.53
C ILE A 174 2.10 10.13 -13.66
N LYS A 175 1.28 11.18 -13.78
CA LYS A 175 1.76 12.56 -13.90
C LYS A 175 1.86 13.25 -12.52
N PRO A 176 3.01 13.86 -12.16
CA PRO A 176 3.18 14.52 -10.87
C PRO A 176 2.12 15.58 -10.55
N ASP A 177 1.64 16.33 -11.55
CA ASP A 177 0.64 17.37 -11.34
C ASP A 177 -0.75 16.79 -11.00
N ILE A 178 -1.09 15.61 -11.54
CA ILE A 178 -2.32 14.91 -11.14
C ILE A 178 -2.20 14.49 -9.67
N VAL A 179 -1.04 13.98 -9.25
CA VAL A 179 -0.78 13.63 -7.84
C VAL A 179 -0.86 14.86 -6.93
N LYS A 180 -0.31 16.02 -7.34
CA LYS A 180 -0.43 17.27 -6.57
C LYS A 180 -1.88 17.70 -6.40
N ASN A 181 -2.72 17.52 -7.43
CA ASN A 181 -4.13 17.88 -7.35
C ASN A 181 -4.92 17.03 -6.35
N LEU A 182 -4.46 15.82 -6.01
CA LEU A 182 -5.09 14.98 -4.99
C LEU A 182 -4.97 15.56 -3.58
N VAL A 183 -4.03 16.49 -3.34
CA VAL A 183 -3.82 17.13 -2.03
C VAL A 183 -5.09 17.85 -1.56
N LYS A 184 -5.91 18.38 -2.48
CA LYS A 184 -7.17 19.05 -2.13
C LYS A 184 -8.20 18.15 -1.44
N TYR A 185 -8.09 16.83 -1.62
CA TYR A 185 -8.95 15.83 -0.96
C TYR A 185 -8.33 15.31 0.34
N THR A 186 -7.15 15.79 0.74
CA THR A 186 -6.40 15.24 1.87
C THR A 186 -6.83 15.87 3.19
N SER A 187 -7.23 15.03 4.17
CA SER A 187 -7.58 15.49 5.51
C SER A 187 -6.37 15.53 6.47
N THR A 188 -5.33 14.73 6.24
CA THR A 188 -4.14 14.69 7.12
C THR A 188 -2.82 14.69 6.34
N ALA A 189 -2.54 13.63 5.59
CA ALA A 189 -1.36 13.48 4.76
C ALA A 189 -1.71 12.61 3.54
N LEU A 190 -0.90 12.71 2.49
CA LEU A 190 -1.05 11.95 1.24
C LEU A 190 0.27 11.25 0.88
N ASN A 191 0.73 10.35 1.74
CA ASN A 191 1.92 9.54 1.44
C ASN A 191 1.48 8.32 0.65
N ILE A 192 1.75 8.28 -0.64
CA ILE A 192 1.29 7.21 -1.52
C ILE A 192 2.45 6.47 -2.20
N GLY A 193 2.24 5.18 -2.42
CA GLY A 193 2.99 4.38 -3.40
C GLY A 193 2.02 3.93 -4.47
N VAL A 194 2.30 4.23 -5.72
CA VAL A 194 1.43 3.91 -6.86
C VAL A 194 2.25 3.28 -7.99
N ILE A 195 1.67 2.27 -8.64
CA ILE A 195 2.20 1.66 -9.86
C ILE A 195 1.03 1.38 -10.82
N LEU A 196 1.30 1.53 -12.12
CA LEU A 196 0.42 1.24 -13.25
C LEU A 196 0.95 0.05 -14.06
#